data_AF-A0A9X2ETK4-F1
#
_entry.id   AF-A0A9X2ETK4-F1
#
_cell.length_a   1.000
_cell.length_b   1.000
_cell.length_c   1.000
_cell.angle_alpha   90.00
_cell.angle_beta   90.00
_cell.angle_gamma   90.00
#
_symmetry.space_group_name_H-M   'P 1'
#
loop_
_entity.id
_entity.type
_entity.pdbx_description
1 polymer ?
#
loop_
_entity_poly.entity_id
_entity_poly.type
_entity_poly.pdbx_seq_one_letter_code
_entity_poly.pdbx_strand_id
1 'polypeptide(L)'
;MRKINLKEGSFLPGLGESPIEHTPNVSQENGNHCIPQHYLIYMHTRETVGQLVLEIDYSVNCLICVDQDAGGIFIQVGVVGPDNYRGDARDNKIVYGRNWQVESTLPASEIIQTGFLAIKKAREHEIRERFRLKSGAYIGTPFNNHHDLP
;
A
#
# COMPACT_ATOMS: atom_id res chain seq x y z
N MET A 1 -9.84 10.77 12.70
CA MET A 1 -9.19 11.90 11.99
C MET A 1 -8.03 12.40 12.83
N ARG A 2 -6.79 12.01 12.53
CA ARG A 2 -5.60 12.69 13.07
C ARG A 2 -5.28 13.83 12.11
N LYS A 3 -5.36 15.08 12.58
CA LYS A 3 -4.90 16.24 11.81
C LYS A 3 -3.37 16.24 11.88
N ILE A 4 -2.71 16.05 10.75
CA ILE A 4 -1.27 16.22 10.61
C ILE A 4 -1.03 17.69 10.21
N ASN A 5 -0.38 18.45 11.08
CA ASN A 5 0.12 19.78 10.75
C ASN A 5 1.32 19.62 9.81
N LEU A 6 1.13 19.92 8.52
CA LEU A 6 2.24 20.09 7.59
C LEU A 6 3.03 21.33 8.04
N LYS A 7 4.31 21.16 8.37
CA LYS A 7 5.19 22.29 8.66
C LYS A 7 5.44 23.08 7.37
N GLU A 8 5.17 24.37 7.40
CA GLU A 8 5.58 25.32 6.37
C GLU A 8 7.10 25.54 6.39
N GLY A 9 7.68 25.71 5.19
CA GLY A 9 9.04 26.21 5.01
C GLY A 9 10.08 25.15 4.65
N SER A 10 10.55 25.21 3.41
CA SER A 10 11.49 24.30 2.72
C SER A 10 10.91 22.91 2.38
N PHE A 11 10.68 22.69 1.08
CA PHE A 11 10.38 21.37 0.54
C PHE A 11 11.69 20.56 0.55
N LEU A 12 12.03 20.01 1.71
CA LEU A 12 13.06 18.99 1.81
C LEU A 12 12.59 17.76 1.01
N PRO A 13 13.50 17.01 0.38
CA PRO A 13 13.16 15.74 -0.26
C PRO A 13 12.37 14.85 0.70
N GLY A 14 11.49 14.00 0.16
CA GLY A 14 10.82 12.98 0.96
C GLY A 14 11.83 12.07 1.66
N LEU A 15 11.39 11.37 2.70
CA LEU A 15 12.23 10.38 3.39
C LEU A 15 12.73 9.32 2.40
N GLY A 16 14.06 9.17 2.27
CA GLY A 16 14.70 8.28 1.30
C GLY A 16 14.98 8.92 -0.06
N GLU A 17 14.74 10.23 -0.21
CA GLU A 17 15.03 10.98 -1.43
C GLU A 17 16.17 11.99 -1.18
N SER A 18 16.96 12.30 -2.20
CA SER A 18 18.04 13.30 -2.11
C SER A 18 18.30 13.93 -3.47
N PRO A 19 18.52 15.25 -3.56
CA PRO A 19 18.80 15.88 -4.83
C PRO A 19 20.21 15.56 -5.32
N ILE A 20 20.40 15.53 -6.63
CA ILE A 20 21.75 15.51 -7.21
C ILE A 20 22.46 16.85 -6.97
N GLU A 21 23.79 16.84 -7.05
CA GLU A 21 24.57 18.07 -6.97
C GLU A 21 24.12 19.08 -8.03
N HIS A 22 24.05 20.36 -7.64
CA HIS A 22 23.67 21.49 -8.50
C HIS A 22 22.26 21.39 -9.12
N THR A 23 21.34 20.69 -8.45
CA THR A 23 19.94 20.60 -8.88
C THR A 23 19.26 21.98 -8.99
N PRO A 24 18.55 22.27 -10.10
CA PRO A 24 17.80 23.51 -10.23
C PRO A 24 16.61 23.53 -9.27
N ASN A 25 16.35 24.71 -8.71
CA ASN A 25 15.20 24.96 -7.86
C ASN A 25 14.12 25.71 -8.66
N VAL A 26 12.91 25.19 -8.67
CA VAL A 26 11.76 25.83 -9.32
C VAL A 26 10.94 26.58 -8.28
N SER A 27 10.76 27.89 -8.47
CA SER A 27 9.86 28.70 -7.65
C SER A 27 8.43 28.56 -8.15
N GLN A 28 7.50 28.24 -7.27
CA GLN A 28 6.07 28.18 -7.52
C GLN A 28 5.43 29.55 -7.24
N GLU A 29 4.26 29.81 -7.82
CA GLU A 29 3.53 31.08 -7.66
C GLU A 29 3.14 31.40 -6.21
N ASN A 30 3.04 30.38 -5.36
CA ASN A 30 2.77 30.50 -3.92
C ASN A 30 4.03 30.81 -3.08
N GLY A 31 5.18 31.07 -3.72
CA GLY A 31 6.46 31.32 -3.04
C GLY A 31 7.17 30.06 -2.54
N ASN A 32 6.61 28.87 -2.78
CA ASN A 32 7.28 27.62 -2.47
C ASN A 32 8.34 27.28 -3.51
N HIS A 33 9.28 26.45 -3.08
CA HIS A 33 10.36 25.94 -3.91
C HIS A 33 10.20 24.44 -4.05
N CYS A 34 10.32 23.90 -5.26
CA CYS A 34 10.35 22.45 -5.47
C CYS A 34 11.54 22.01 -6.33
N ILE A 35 11.96 20.78 -6.10
CA ILE A 35 12.95 20.09 -6.91
C ILE A 35 12.20 19.13 -7.83
N PRO A 36 12.35 19.24 -9.17
CA PRO A 36 11.76 18.27 -10.08
C PRO A 36 12.24 16.85 -9.79
N GLN A 37 11.32 15.90 -9.85
CA GLN A 37 11.52 14.49 -9.47
C GLN A 37 12.68 13.81 -10.23
N HIS A 38 12.96 14.21 -11.48
CA HIS A 38 14.06 13.66 -12.27
C HIS A 38 15.45 14.10 -11.81
N TYR A 39 15.55 15.04 -10.86
CA TYR A 39 16.80 15.44 -10.21
C TYR A 39 16.99 14.81 -8.82
N LEU A 40 16.09 13.90 -8.42
CA LEU A 40 16.21 13.17 -7.15
C LEU A 40 16.83 11.79 -7.37
N ILE A 41 17.71 11.41 -6.45
CA ILE A 41 18.18 10.05 -6.21
C ILE A 41 17.34 9.46 -5.09
N TYR A 42 16.99 8.19 -5.23
CA TYR A 42 16.18 7.43 -4.28
C TYR A 42 17.02 6.34 -3.62
N MET A 43 16.94 6.28 -2.30
CA MET A 43 17.55 5.24 -1.50
C MET A 43 16.67 4.97 -0.28
N HIS A 44 15.60 4.23 -0.50
CA HIS A 44 14.67 3.86 0.54
C HIS A 44 15.19 2.68 1.37
N THR A 45 15.08 2.81 2.69
CA THR A 45 15.19 1.71 3.66
C THR A 45 13.80 1.26 4.11
N ARG A 46 13.70 0.10 4.76
CA ARG A 46 12.47 -0.39 5.41
C ARG A 46 11.81 0.69 6.27
N GLU A 47 12.61 1.47 6.99
CA GLU A 47 12.15 2.57 7.85
C GLU A 47 11.50 3.69 7.02
N THR A 48 12.17 4.15 5.96
CA THR A 48 11.64 5.24 5.11
C THR A 48 10.36 4.83 4.38
N VAL A 49 10.28 3.58 3.88
CA VAL A 49 9.06 3.04 3.28
C VAL A 49 7.95 2.91 4.32
N GLY A 50 8.28 2.45 5.53
CA GLY A 50 7.34 2.38 6.65
C GLY A 50 6.76 3.75 7.01
N GLN A 51 7.59 4.79 7.07
CA GLN A 51 7.14 6.16 7.33
C GLN A 51 6.24 6.68 6.21
N LEU A 52 6.64 6.48 4.95
CA LEU A 52 5.83 6.87 3.79
C LEU A 52 4.44 6.22 3.82
N VAL A 53 4.37 4.93 4.11
CA VAL A 53 3.11 4.17 4.19
C VAL A 53 2.22 4.64 5.35
N LEU A 54 2.80 5.06 6.49
CA LEU A 54 2.05 5.59 7.63
C LEU A 54 1.37 6.94 7.35
N GLU A 55 1.85 7.68 6.34
CA GLU A 55 1.24 8.94 5.91
C GLU A 55 0.05 8.75 4.96
N ILE A 56 -0.16 7.53 4.45
CA ILE A 56 -1.27 7.22 3.54
C ILE A 56 -2.54 6.97 4.35
N ASP A 57 -3.58 7.76 4.10
CA ASP A 57 -4.92 7.51 4.63
C ASP A 57 -5.65 6.44 3.79
N TYR A 58 -6.02 5.33 4.41
CA TYR A 58 -6.80 4.24 3.81
C TYR A 58 -7.82 3.67 4.80
N SER A 59 -8.63 2.69 4.37
CA SER A 59 -9.67 2.11 5.23
C SER A 59 -9.09 1.42 6.46
N VAL A 60 -9.75 1.60 7.59
CA VAL A 60 -9.46 0.97 8.89
C VAL A 60 -9.48 -0.56 8.88
N ASN A 61 -10.09 -1.19 7.86
CA ASN A 61 -10.13 -2.65 7.72
C ASN A 61 -8.93 -3.21 6.94
N CYS A 62 -8.00 -2.35 6.50
CA CYS A 62 -6.75 -2.75 5.89
C CYS A 62 -5.61 -2.32 6.80
N LEU A 63 -4.54 -3.10 6.83
CA LEU A 63 -3.28 -2.77 7.48
C LEU A 63 -2.18 -2.93 6.42
N ILE A 64 -1.41 -1.88 6.18
CA ILE A 64 -0.20 -1.99 5.35
C ILE A 64 0.98 -2.18 6.29
N CYS A 65 1.68 -3.31 6.14
CA CYS A 65 2.92 -3.63 6.82
C CYS A 65 4.10 -3.49 5.86
N VAL A 66 5.25 -3.08 6.38
CA VAL A 66 6.51 -2.97 5.64
C VAL A 66 7.55 -3.77 6.39
N ASP A 67 8.23 -4.66 5.67
CA ASP A 67 9.32 -5.46 6.23
C ASP A 67 10.40 -5.69 5.15
N GLN A 68 11.46 -6.38 5.53
CA GLN A 68 12.60 -6.66 4.65
C GLN A 68 13.13 -8.07 4.87
N ASP A 69 13.42 -8.76 3.77
CA ASP A 69 14.11 -10.05 3.76
C ASP A 69 15.34 -10.03 2.85
N ALA A 70 15.92 -11.20 2.57
CA ALA A 70 17.08 -11.33 1.68
C ALA A 70 16.80 -10.87 0.23
N GLY A 71 15.53 -10.82 -0.19
CA GLY A 71 15.09 -10.36 -1.49
C GLY A 71 14.85 -8.84 -1.57
N GLY A 72 14.83 -8.14 -0.43
CA GLY A 72 14.65 -6.70 -0.38
C GLY A 72 13.48 -6.26 0.52
N ILE A 73 13.09 -5.00 0.37
CA ILE A 73 11.98 -4.40 1.10
C ILE A 73 10.68 -4.84 0.44
N PHE A 74 9.67 -5.18 1.23
CA PHE A 74 8.35 -5.50 0.71
C PHE A 74 7.23 -4.89 1.54
N ILE A 75 6.10 -4.70 0.86
CA ILE A 75 4.84 -4.31 1.45
C ILE A 75 3.94 -5.55 1.53
N GLN A 76 3.28 -5.76 2.66
CA GLN A 76 2.25 -6.77 2.82
C GLN A 76 0.98 -6.13 3.35
N VAL A 77 -0.16 -6.46 2.76
CA VAL A 77 -1.47 -5.96 3.20
C VAL A 77 -2.19 -7.03 4.00
N GLY A 78 -2.52 -6.71 5.25
CA GLY A 78 -3.48 -7.45 6.07
C GLY A 78 -4.88 -6.90 5.88
N VAL A 79 -5.88 -7.77 5.77
CA VAL A 79 -7.30 -7.38 5.77
C VAL A 79 -7.96 -7.93 7.03
N VAL A 80 -8.66 -7.05 7.74
CA VAL A 80 -9.45 -7.39 8.93
C VAL A 80 -10.85 -7.76 8.47
N GLY A 81 -11.27 -9.01 8.73
CA GLY A 81 -12.61 -9.48 8.36
C GLY A 81 -13.03 -10.75 9.08
N PRO A 82 -14.31 -11.14 8.97
CA PRO A 82 -14.83 -12.35 9.61
C PRO A 82 -14.17 -13.60 9.03
N ASP A 83 -13.96 -14.61 9.87
CA ASP A 83 -13.46 -15.90 9.41
C ASP A 83 -14.45 -16.59 8.46
N ASN A 84 -14.03 -16.82 7.21
CA ASN A 84 -14.86 -17.45 6.18
C ASN A 84 -15.09 -18.97 6.43
N TYR A 85 -14.40 -19.60 7.40
CA TYR A 85 -14.51 -21.04 7.67
C TYR A 85 -15.42 -21.41 8.86
N ARG A 86 -15.72 -20.47 9.76
CA ARG A 86 -16.54 -20.73 10.94
C ARG A 86 -17.86 -19.98 10.83
N GLY A 87 -18.98 -20.70 11.00
CA GLY A 87 -20.33 -20.11 10.94
C GLY A 87 -20.63 -19.06 12.00
N ASP A 88 -19.80 -18.98 13.04
CA ASP A 88 -19.85 -17.92 14.05
C ASP A 88 -18.99 -16.73 13.61
N ALA A 89 -19.62 -15.79 12.91
CA ALA A 89 -19.05 -14.55 12.38
C ALA A 89 -18.60 -13.52 13.45
N ARG A 90 -18.24 -13.96 14.66
CA ARG A 90 -18.00 -13.08 15.82
C ARG A 90 -16.54 -12.68 16.00
N ASP A 91 -15.60 -13.44 15.45
CA ASP A 91 -14.17 -13.14 15.58
C ASP A 91 -13.61 -12.63 14.24
N ASN A 92 -13.25 -11.35 14.21
CA ASN A 92 -12.46 -10.81 13.11
C ASN A 92 -11.04 -11.37 13.18
N LYS A 93 -10.55 -11.89 12.06
CA LYS A 93 -9.15 -12.27 11.89
C LYS A 93 -8.47 -11.34 10.91
N ILE A 94 -7.15 -11.21 11.06
CA ILE A 94 -6.31 -10.56 10.05
C ILE A 94 -5.86 -11.64 9.08
N VAL A 95 -6.18 -11.48 7.80
CA VAL A 95 -5.64 -12.32 6.72
C VAL A 95 -4.62 -11.51 5.96
N TYR A 96 -3.40 -12.03 5.87
CA TYR A 96 -2.33 -11.39 5.13
C TYR A 96 -2.33 -11.84 3.67
N GLY A 97 -2.20 -10.86 2.78
CA GLY A 97 -2.01 -11.09 1.36
C GLY A 97 -0.57 -11.44 0.99
N ARG A 98 -0.29 -11.36 -0.31
CA ARG A 98 1.05 -11.57 -0.87
C ARG A 98 1.99 -10.41 -0.50
N ASN A 99 3.29 -10.71 -0.53
CA ASN A 99 4.35 -9.71 -0.45
C ASN A 99 4.49 -8.99 -1.79
N TRP A 100 4.58 -7.67 -1.73
CA TRP A 100 4.79 -6.77 -2.86
C TRP A 100 6.17 -6.17 -2.73
N GLN A 101 7.12 -6.63 -3.56
CA GLN A 101 8.49 -6.14 -3.52
C GLN A 101 8.55 -4.65 -3.86
N VAL A 102 9.43 -3.94 -3.16
CA VAL A 102 9.71 -2.52 -3.32
C VAL A 102 11.20 -2.35 -3.53
N GLU A 103 11.57 -1.85 -4.70
CA GLU A 103 12.97 -1.49 -4.98
C GLU A 103 13.32 -0.18 -4.26
N SER A 104 14.47 -0.14 -3.61
CA SER A 104 14.93 1.03 -2.83
C SER A 104 15.18 2.27 -3.69
N THR A 105 15.39 2.09 -4.99
CA THR A 105 15.71 3.14 -5.95
C THR A 105 14.49 3.71 -6.67
N LEU A 106 13.28 3.23 -6.34
CA LEU A 106 12.06 3.75 -6.93
C LEU A 106 11.62 5.04 -6.24
N PRO A 107 10.99 5.97 -6.97
CA PRO A 107 10.42 7.15 -6.36
C PRO A 107 9.30 6.85 -5.39
N ALA A 108 9.07 7.73 -4.40
CA ALA A 108 7.98 7.57 -3.44
C ALA A 108 6.61 7.41 -4.13
N SER A 109 6.38 8.05 -5.29
CA SER A 109 5.15 7.88 -6.07
C SER A 109 4.92 6.45 -6.56
N GLU A 110 5.97 5.71 -6.91
CA GLU A 110 5.88 4.30 -7.31
C GLU A 110 5.64 3.39 -6.11
N ILE A 111 6.23 3.72 -4.96
CA ILE A 111 5.98 3.01 -3.69
C ILE A 111 4.52 3.18 -3.26
N ILE A 112 3.98 4.39 -3.35
CA ILE A 112 2.56 4.69 -3.07
C ILE A 112 1.64 3.90 -4.03
N GLN A 113 1.95 3.90 -5.33
CA GLN A 113 1.21 3.12 -6.31
C GLN A 113 1.24 1.61 -6.00
N THR A 114 2.39 1.11 -5.54
CA THR A 114 2.55 -0.29 -5.10
C THR A 114 1.66 -0.60 -3.90
N GLY A 115 1.64 0.27 -2.89
CA GLY A 115 0.72 0.16 -1.74
C GLY A 115 -0.75 0.18 -2.15
N PHE A 116 -1.14 1.09 -3.05
CA PHE A 116 -2.50 1.16 -3.60
C PHE A 116 -2.89 -0.13 -4.32
N LEU A 117 -2.01 -0.66 -5.17
CA LEU A 117 -2.24 -1.90 -5.91
C LEU A 117 -2.36 -3.10 -4.96
N ALA A 118 -1.53 -3.17 -3.92
CA ALA A 118 -1.59 -4.19 -2.89
C ALA A 118 -2.95 -4.19 -2.16
N ILE A 119 -3.43 -3.01 -1.75
CA ILE A 119 -4.75 -2.86 -1.13
C ILE A 119 -5.86 -3.29 -2.10
N LYS A 120 -5.80 -2.81 -3.35
CA LYS A 120 -6.79 -3.14 -4.38
C LYS A 120 -6.90 -4.65 -4.55
N LYS A 121 -5.76 -5.35 -4.63
CA LYS A 121 -5.72 -6.81 -4.80
C LYS A 121 -6.20 -7.57 -3.57
N ALA A 122 -5.83 -7.13 -2.38
CA ALA A 122 -6.32 -7.74 -1.15
C ALA A 122 -7.86 -7.62 -1.03
N ARG A 123 -8.42 -6.46 -1.35
CA ARG A 123 -9.87 -6.25 -1.36
C ARG A 123 -10.59 -7.03 -2.45
N GLU A 124 -10.02 -7.05 -3.65
CA GLU A 124 -10.55 -7.85 -4.76
C GLU A 124 -10.67 -9.32 -4.34
N HIS A 125 -9.65 -9.85 -3.66
CA HIS A 125 -9.64 -11.22 -3.14
C HIS A 125 -10.81 -11.48 -2.18
N GLU A 126 -11.00 -10.65 -1.15
CA GLU A 126 -12.13 -10.76 -0.21
C GLU A 126 -13.50 -10.74 -0.90
N ILE A 127 -13.66 -9.87 -1.91
CA ILE A 127 -14.89 -9.77 -2.68
C ILE A 127 -15.12 -11.05 -3.49
N ARG A 128 -14.09 -11.55 -4.17
CA ARG A 128 -14.18 -12.76 -5.00
C ARG A 128 -14.61 -13.98 -4.20
N GLU A 129 -14.05 -14.18 -3.00
CA GLU A 129 -14.40 -15.33 -2.15
C GLU A 129 -15.87 -15.30 -1.70
N ARG A 130 -16.44 -14.10 -1.51
CA ARG A 130 -17.83 -13.92 -1.06
C ARG A 130 -18.81 -13.72 -2.21
N PHE A 131 -18.33 -13.64 -3.45
CA PHE A 131 -19.17 -13.40 -4.61
C PHE A 131 -20.04 -14.61 -4.89
N ARG A 132 -21.36 -14.44 -4.77
CA ARG A 132 -22.36 -15.50 -4.98
C ARG A 132 -23.26 -15.15 -6.16
N LEU A 133 -23.44 -16.10 -7.07
CA LEU A 133 -24.37 -16.00 -8.18
C LEU A 133 -25.53 -16.96 -7.95
N LYS A 134 -26.77 -16.45 -7.94
CA LYS A 134 -27.98 -17.26 -7.86
C LYS A 134 -28.58 -17.45 -9.24
N SER A 135 -28.83 -18.69 -9.64
CA SER A 135 -29.52 -19.04 -10.88
C SER A 135 -30.61 -20.07 -10.58
N GLY A 136 -31.88 -19.63 -10.60
CA GLY A 136 -33.02 -20.44 -10.16
C GLY A 136 -32.88 -20.87 -8.69
N ALA A 137 -32.86 -22.18 -8.45
CA ALA A 137 -32.67 -22.78 -7.14
C ALA A 137 -31.18 -22.94 -6.73
N TYR A 138 -30.24 -22.71 -7.65
CA TYR A 138 -28.81 -22.93 -7.42
C TYR A 138 -28.11 -21.65 -6.98
N ILE A 139 -27.15 -21.80 -6.06
CA ILE A 139 -26.24 -20.73 -5.63
C ILE A 139 -24.82 -21.22 -5.88
N GLY A 140 -24.05 -20.50 -6.71
CA GLY A 140 -22.65 -20.78 -7.00
C GLY A 140 -21.72 -19.68 -6.49
N THR A 141 -20.45 -20.02 -6.31
CA THR A 141 -19.37 -19.08 -5.95
C THR A 141 -18.33 -19.07 -7.08
N PRO A 142 -18.57 -18.33 -8.17
CA PRO A 142 -17.83 -18.50 -9.43
C PRO A 142 -16.34 -18.11 -9.36
N PHE A 143 -15.93 -17.37 -8.32
CA PHE A 143 -14.54 -16.96 -8.12
C PHE A 143 -13.87 -17.63 -6.91
N ASN A 144 -14.53 -18.64 -6.33
CA ASN A 144 -13.95 -19.43 -5.27
C ASN A 144 -13.03 -20.50 -5.88
N ASN A 145 -11.72 -20.30 -5.73
CA ASN A 145 -10.70 -21.21 -6.26
C ASN A 145 -10.44 -22.43 -5.34
N HIS A 146 -11.20 -22.62 -4.26
CA HIS A 146 -11.05 -23.79 -3.38
C HIS A 146 -11.68 -25.08 -3.93
N HIS A 147 -12.25 -25.06 -5.13
CA HIS A 147 -12.76 -26.26 -5.82
C HIS A 147 -11.77 -26.86 -6.82
N ASP A 148 -10.59 -26.28 -7.00
CA ASP A 148 -9.55 -26.89 -7.81
C ASP A 148 -8.87 -27.98 -6.97
N LEU A 149 -9.32 -29.22 -7.15
CA LEU A 149 -8.54 -30.39 -6.77
C LEU A 149 -7.23 -30.37 -7.58
N PRO A 150 -6.08 -30.67 -6.95
CA PRO A 150 -4.77 -30.69 -7.62
C PRO A 150 -4.72 -31.71 -8.78
#